data_AF-A0A0L7LK13-F1
#
_entry.id   AF-A0A0L7LK13-F1
#
_cell.length_a   1.000
_cell.length_b   1.000
_cell.length_c   1.000
_cell.angle_alpha   90.00
_cell.angle_beta   90.00
_cell.angle_gamma   90.00
#
_symmetry.space_group_name_H-M   'P 1'
#
loop_
_entity.id
_entity.type
_entity.pdbx_description
1 polymer ?
#
loop_
_entity_poly.entity_id
_entity_poly.type
_entity_poly.pdbx_seq_one_letter_code
_entity_poly.pdbx_strand_id
1 'polypeptide(L)'
;MDVRWLITLFAVVCVGDCQNCRGEEPKKRDCDNVCDEHNTCKIRAALLLPRNTTYDACLSAVEPVLELAMQDKAVQEAFPSWIQFEWLTYDVTDCDAAYAVISAIDAYNDCTH
;
A
#
# COMPACT_ATOMS: atom_id res chain seq x y z
N MET A 1 5.70 -52.30 14.04
CA MET A 1 5.60 -50.84 13.87
C MET A 1 5.90 -50.53 12.42
N ASP A 2 4.84 -50.32 11.65
CA ASP A 2 4.86 -50.25 10.19
C ASP A 2 5.57 -49.01 9.67
N VAL A 3 6.58 -49.23 8.82
CA VAL A 3 7.39 -48.20 8.14
C VAL A 3 6.50 -47.21 7.35
N ARG A 4 5.29 -47.62 6.97
CA ARG A 4 4.25 -46.76 6.35
C ARG A 4 3.85 -45.58 7.23
N TRP A 5 3.71 -45.77 8.55
CA TRP A 5 3.31 -44.70 9.47
C TRP A 5 4.39 -43.63 9.62
N LEU A 6 5.66 -44.04 9.64
CA LEU A 6 6.81 -43.14 9.72
C LEU A 6 6.93 -42.28 8.45
N ILE A 7 6.67 -42.86 7.27
CA ILE A 7 6.73 -42.14 6.00
C ILE A 7 5.61 -41.09 5.90
N THR A 8 4.39 -41.39 6.34
CA THR A 8 3.30 -40.41 6.38
C THR A 8 3.55 -39.28 7.36
N LEU A 9 4.13 -39.55 8.53
CA LEU A 9 4.49 -38.51 9.49
C LEU A 9 5.59 -37.58 8.94
N PHE A 10 6.60 -38.14 8.26
CA PHE A 10 7.67 -37.35 7.67
C PHE A 10 7.18 -36.46 6.52
N ALA A 11 6.27 -36.98 5.69
CA ALA A 11 5.68 -36.22 4.58
C ALA A 11 4.82 -35.02 5.05
N VAL A 12 4.08 -35.17 6.17
CA VAL A 12 3.25 -34.09 6.71
C VAL A 12 4.11 -32.96 7.33
N VAL A 13 5.24 -33.30 7.93
CA VAL A 13 6.16 -32.31 8.52
C VAL A 13 6.85 -31.47 7.45
N CYS A 14 7.28 -32.07 6.34
CA CYS A 14 7.95 -31.33 5.26
C CYS A 14 7.05 -30.31 4.54
N VAL A 15 5.72 -30.44 4.60
CA VAL A 15 4.79 -29.51 3.96
C VAL A 15 4.53 -28.25 4.82
N GLY A 16 4.80 -28.32 6.13
CA GLY A 16 4.53 -27.23 7.08
C GLY A 16 5.51 -26.06 7.02
N ASP A 17 6.73 -26.26 6.52
CA ASP A 17 7.81 -25.25 6.57
C ASP A 17 7.86 -24.32 5.34
N CYS A 18 7.04 -24.54 4.30
CA CYS A 18 7.14 -23.78 3.05
C CYS A 18 6.27 -22.51 2.97
N GLN A 19 5.61 -22.06 4.05
CA GLN A 19 4.69 -20.90 3.99
C GLN A 19 5.01 -19.76 4.96
N ASN A 20 6.10 -19.83 5.71
CA ASN A 20 6.36 -18.84 6.76
C ASN A 20 7.37 -17.77 6.30
N CYS A 21 6.90 -16.76 5.55
CA CYS A 21 7.69 -15.57 5.19
C CYS A 21 7.98 -14.62 6.38
N ARG A 22 7.64 -15.04 7.61
CA ARG A 22 7.71 -14.24 8.85
C ARG A 22 9.13 -13.88 9.31
N GLY A 23 10.16 -14.29 8.58
CA GLY A 23 11.57 -13.97 8.84
C GLY A 23 12.33 -13.42 7.64
N GLU A 24 11.64 -13.13 6.53
CA GLU A 24 12.26 -12.52 5.36
C GLU A 24 12.53 -11.04 5.68
N GLU A 25 13.75 -10.57 5.39
CA GLU A 25 14.07 -9.15 5.59
C GLU A 25 13.13 -8.31 4.71
N PRO A 26 12.55 -7.21 5.25
CA PRO A 26 11.71 -6.34 4.45
C PRO A 26 12.51 -5.86 3.25
N LYS A 27 11.94 -6.04 2.05
CA LYS A 27 12.56 -5.61 0.80
C LYS A 27 12.96 -4.14 0.95
N LYS A 28 14.26 -3.86 0.86
CA LYS A 28 14.78 -2.48 0.94
C LYS A 28 14.13 -1.66 -0.18
N ARG A 29 13.40 -0.62 0.19
CA ARG A 29 12.73 0.28 -0.74
C ARG A 29 13.62 1.49 -0.96
N ASP A 30 13.88 1.83 -2.22
CA ASP A 30 14.68 3.01 -2.56
C ASP A 30 13.98 4.33 -2.21
N CYS A 31 12.72 4.26 -1.76
CA CYS A 31 11.84 5.37 -1.47
C CYS A 31 11.44 5.50 -0.01
N ASP A 32 12.19 4.87 0.91
CA ASP A 32 12.00 5.12 2.35
C ASP A 32 12.31 6.58 2.71
N ASN A 33 13.12 7.26 1.89
CA ASN A 33 13.38 8.69 2.00
C ASN A 33 12.40 9.50 1.14
N VAL A 34 11.94 10.63 1.67
CA VAL A 34 11.05 11.58 0.97
C VAL A 34 11.73 12.24 -0.23
N CYS A 35 13.05 12.37 -0.20
CA CYS A 35 13.85 12.97 -1.26
C CYS A 35 14.59 11.88 -2.04
N ASP A 36 14.55 11.99 -3.37
CA ASP A 36 15.30 11.13 -4.26
C ASP A 36 16.79 11.53 -4.35
N GLU A 37 17.58 10.74 -5.08
CA GLU A 37 19.00 11.00 -5.31
C GLU A 37 19.27 12.30 -6.08
N HIS A 38 18.25 12.87 -6.73
CA HIS A 38 18.30 14.11 -7.48
C HIS A 38 17.85 15.34 -6.66
N ASN A 39 17.69 15.19 -5.33
CA ASN A 39 17.17 16.22 -4.41
C ASN A 39 15.74 16.69 -4.73
N THR A 40 14.94 15.89 -5.42
CA THR A 40 13.51 16.13 -5.59
C THR A 40 12.76 15.47 -4.44
N CYS A 41 12.16 16.29 -3.57
CA CYS A 41 11.44 15.81 -2.40
C CYS A 41 9.95 15.76 -2.69
N LYS A 42 9.37 14.55 -2.66
CA LYS A 42 7.97 14.33 -3.02
C LYS A 42 7.29 13.43 -2.00
N ILE A 43 6.22 13.92 -1.38
CA ILE A 43 5.33 13.11 -0.54
C ILE A 43 4.24 12.55 -1.44
N ARG A 44 4.20 11.22 -1.55
CA ARG A 44 3.13 10.48 -2.24
C ARG A 44 2.19 9.90 -1.21
N ALA A 45 0.91 10.26 -1.28
CA ALA A 45 -0.12 9.73 -0.40
C ALA A 45 -1.11 8.87 -1.21
N ALA A 46 -1.42 7.69 -0.68
CA ALA A 46 -2.35 6.76 -1.32
C ALA A 46 -3.81 7.13 -1.01
N LEU A 47 -4.66 7.17 -2.03
CA LEU A 47 -6.11 7.28 -1.91
C LEU A 47 -6.76 5.96 -2.32
N LEU A 48 -7.11 5.14 -1.32
CA LEU A 48 -7.76 3.84 -1.51
C LEU A 48 -9.28 4.01 -1.46
N LEU A 49 -9.92 4.17 -2.61
CA LEU A 49 -11.38 4.38 -2.70
C LEU A 49 -11.95 3.64 -3.92
N PRO A 50 -13.20 3.19 -3.86
CA PRO A 50 -13.84 2.59 -5.02
C PRO A 50 -14.00 3.63 -6.13
N ARG A 51 -13.73 3.23 -7.38
CA ARG A 51 -14.11 4.02 -8.57
C ARG A 51 -15.60 3.99 -8.84
N ASN A 52 -16.27 2.94 -8.37
CA ASN A 52 -17.69 2.77 -8.56
C ASN A 52 -18.48 3.88 -7.85
N THR A 53 -19.25 4.65 -8.62
CA THR A 53 -20.03 5.80 -8.13
C THR A 53 -21.31 5.41 -7.40
N THR A 54 -21.58 4.12 -7.22
CA THR A 54 -22.69 3.66 -6.36
C THR A 54 -22.42 3.86 -4.87
N TYR A 55 -21.16 4.09 -4.49
CA TYR A 55 -20.77 4.37 -3.11
C TYR A 55 -20.65 5.88 -2.89
N ASP A 56 -21.12 6.35 -1.73
CA ASP A 56 -21.07 7.76 -1.36
C ASP A 56 -19.62 8.29 -1.33
N ALA A 57 -18.70 7.48 -0.80
CA ALA A 57 -17.27 7.77 -0.78
C ALA A 57 -16.57 7.04 -1.94
N CYS A 58 -16.64 7.61 -3.14
CA CYS A 58 -15.92 7.14 -4.32
C CYS A 58 -14.83 8.12 -4.75
N LEU A 59 -13.85 7.64 -5.54
CA LEU A 59 -12.74 8.48 -6.02
C LEU A 59 -13.23 9.77 -6.69
N SER A 60 -14.22 9.66 -7.58
CA SER A 60 -14.75 10.82 -8.32
C SER A 60 -15.37 11.91 -7.45
N ALA A 61 -15.79 11.57 -6.22
CA ALA A 61 -16.36 12.52 -5.28
C ALA A 61 -15.30 13.10 -4.32
N VAL A 62 -14.38 12.27 -3.85
CA VAL A 62 -13.42 12.63 -2.79
C VAL A 62 -12.14 13.25 -3.34
N GLU A 63 -11.61 12.72 -4.45
CA GLU A 63 -10.35 13.18 -5.03
C GLU A 63 -10.34 14.69 -5.34
N PRO A 64 -11.37 15.27 -6.00
CA PRO A 64 -11.39 16.71 -6.29
C PRO A 64 -11.42 17.58 -5.02
N VAL A 65 -12.03 17.08 -3.95
CA VAL A 65 -12.08 17.80 -2.66
C VAL A 65 -10.70 17.83 -2.02
N LEU A 66 -9.95 16.73 -2.08
CA LEU A 66 -8.58 16.66 -1.58
C LEU A 66 -7.62 17.51 -2.43
N GLU A 67 -7.77 17.50 -3.76
CA GLU A 67 -7.00 18.38 -4.65
C GLU A 67 -7.26 19.86 -4.34
N LEU A 68 -8.52 20.24 -4.08
CA LEU A 68 -8.87 21.59 -3.68
C LEU A 68 -8.29 21.94 -2.30
N ALA A 69 -8.31 21.00 -1.36
CA ALA A 69 -7.75 21.21 -0.02
C ALA A 69 -6.23 21.48 -0.09
N MET A 70 -5.50 20.83 -1.00
CA MET A 70 -4.07 21.09 -1.23
C MET A 70 -3.77 22.48 -1.80
N GLN A 71 -4.78 23.16 -2.37
CA GLN A 71 -4.66 24.54 -2.83
C GLN A 71 -4.94 25.57 -1.73
N ASP A 72 -5.44 25.14 -0.58
CA ASP A 72 -5.68 26.02 0.56
C ASP A 72 -4.35 26.50 1.17
N LYS A 73 -4.28 27.79 1.52
CA LYS A 73 -3.08 28.40 2.08
C LYS A 73 -2.66 27.76 3.39
N ALA A 74 -3.60 27.40 4.26
CA ALA A 74 -3.28 26.77 5.54
C ALA A 74 -2.61 25.41 5.34
N VAL A 75 -2.99 24.69 4.29
CA VAL A 75 -2.36 23.41 3.92
C VAL A 75 -1.00 23.63 3.28
N GLN A 76 -0.89 24.57 2.35
CA GLN A 76 0.40 24.90 1.71
C GLN A 76 1.45 25.40 2.70
N GLU A 77 1.05 26.22 3.67
CA GLU A 77 1.94 26.74 4.72
C GLU A 77 2.34 25.67 5.75
N ALA A 78 1.58 24.57 5.84
CA ALA A 78 1.94 23.44 6.71
C ALA A 78 3.10 22.61 6.13
N PHE A 79 3.32 22.65 4.82
CA PHE A 79 4.42 21.95 4.16
C PHE A 79 5.56 22.90 3.78
N PRO A 80 6.82 22.46 3.88
CA PRO A 80 7.93 23.22 3.34
C PRO A 80 7.78 23.44 1.83
N SER A 81 8.08 24.65 1.34
CA SER A 81 7.89 25.04 -0.08
C SER A 81 8.72 24.23 -1.08
N TRP A 82 9.71 23.47 -0.62
CA TRP A 82 10.56 22.60 -1.43
C TRP A 82 10.02 21.16 -1.54
N ILE A 83 8.94 20.82 -0.82
CA ILE A 83 8.28 19.53 -0.91
C ILE A 83 7.13 19.61 -1.93
N GLN A 84 7.10 18.64 -2.84
CA GLN A 84 5.96 18.40 -3.72
C GLN A 84 5.03 17.36 -3.10
N PHE A 85 3.72 17.51 -3.30
CA PHE A 85 2.73 16.56 -2.82
C PHE A 85 2.00 15.94 -4.01
N GLU A 86 1.77 14.63 -3.96
CA GLU A 86 1.09 13.88 -5.01
C GLU A 86 0.12 12.85 -4.39
N TRP A 87 -1.09 12.79 -4.94
CA TRP A 87 -2.05 11.74 -4.63
C TRP A 87 -1.88 10.59 -5.62
N LEU A 88 -1.79 9.36 -5.12
CA LEU A 88 -1.85 8.14 -5.92
C LEU A 88 -3.15 7.40 -5.62
N THR A 89 -3.99 7.23 -6.63
CA THR A 89 -5.32 6.64 -6.46
C THR A 89 -5.32 5.15 -6.75
N TYR A 90 -5.96 4.36 -5.89
CA TYR A 90 -6.14 2.93 -6.08
C TYR A 90 -7.61 2.57 -5.95
N ASP A 91 -8.09 1.73 -6.87
CA ASP A 91 -9.48 1.28 -6.89
C ASP A 91 -9.68 0.13 -5.91
N VAL A 92 -10.49 0.37 -4.88
CA VAL A 92 -10.93 -0.68 -3.96
C VAL A 92 -12.20 -1.31 -4.52
N THR A 93 -12.02 -2.39 -5.30
CA THR A 93 -13.12 -3.13 -5.93
C THR A 93 -14.18 -3.53 -4.90
N ASP A 94 -15.44 -3.23 -5.22
CA ASP A 94 -16.63 -3.55 -4.42
C ASP A 94 -16.60 -3.04 -2.96
N CYS A 95 -15.74 -2.05 -2.67
CA CYS A 95 -15.51 -1.57 -1.30
C CYS A 95 -15.15 -2.72 -0.32
N ASP A 96 -14.50 -3.76 -0.83
CA ASP A 96 -14.18 -4.97 -0.07
C ASP A 96 -12.82 -4.84 0.64
N ALA A 97 -12.78 -5.37 1.86
CA ALA A 97 -11.63 -5.23 2.74
C ALA A 97 -10.39 -5.98 2.24
N ALA A 98 -10.56 -7.12 1.55
CA ALA A 98 -9.43 -7.86 1.00
C ALA A 98 -8.77 -7.07 -0.12
N TYR A 99 -9.57 -6.47 -1.02
CA TYR A 99 -9.02 -5.59 -2.05
C TYR A 99 -8.37 -4.34 -1.45
N ALA A 100 -8.94 -3.76 -0.39
CA ALA A 100 -8.31 -2.63 0.30
C ALA A 100 -6.91 -2.97 0.85
N VAL A 101 -6.73 -4.16 1.44
CA VAL A 101 -5.43 -4.61 1.93
C VAL A 101 -4.44 -4.83 0.78
N ILE A 102 -4.89 -5.45 -0.32
CA ILE A 102 -4.05 -5.65 -1.51
C ILE A 102 -3.60 -4.30 -2.07
N SER A 103 -4.53 -3.37 -2.27
CA SER A 103 -4.23 -2.03 -2.76
C SER A 103 -3.32 -1.24 -1.81
N ALA A 104 -3.44 -1.43 -0.50
CA ALA A 104 -2.52 -0.81 0.46
C ALA A 104 -1.08 -1.35 0.31
N ILE A 105 -0.93 -2.64 0.06
CA ILE A 105 0.37 -3.27 -0.21
C ILE A 105 0.93 -2.76 -1.55
N ASP A 106 0.10 -2.63 -2.57
CA ASP A 106 0.50 -2.10 -3.89
C ASP A 106 0.93 -0.64 -3.77
N ALA A 107 0.16 0.19 -3.06
CA ALA A 107 0.52 1.58 -2.79
C ALA A 107 1.85 1.70 -2.03
N TYR A 108 2.03 0.85 -1.01
CA TYR A 108 3.29 0.74 -0.31
C TYR A 108 4.43 0.32 -1.29
N ASN A 109 4.22 -0.63 -2.19
CA ASN A 109 5.24 -0.98 -3.18
C ASN A 109 5.54 0.16 -4.17
N ASP A 110 4.55 0.98 -4.50
CA ASP A 110 4.65 2.18 -5.36
C ASP A 110 5.16 3.42 -4.61
N CYS A 111 5.67 3.23 -3.40
CA CYS A 111 6.35 4.26 -2.63
C CYS A 111 5.45 5.39 -2.12
N THR A 112 4.22 5.06 -1.75
CA THR A 112 3.41 5.94 -0.90
C THR A 112 3.90 5.88 0.55
N HIS A 113 3.75 6.99 1.27
CA HIS A 113 4.10 7.14 2.69
C HIS A 113 2.89 7.04 3.60
#